data_AF-A0A956I1B9-F1
#
_entry.id   AF-A0A956I1B9-F1
#
_cell.length_a   1.000
_cell.length_b   1.000
_cell.length_c   1.000
_cell.angle_alpha   90.00
_cell.angle_beta   90.00
_cell.angle_gamma   90.00
#
_symmetry.space_group_name_H-M   'P 1'
#
loop_
_entity.id
_entity.type
_entity.pdbx_description
1 polymer ?
#
loop_
_entity_poly.entity_id
_entity_poly.type
_entity_poly.pdbx_seq_one_letter_code
_entity_poly.pdbx_strand_id
1 'polypeptide(L)'
;MRRPFLVALIALWLSGCGPAPRPTPTPPVEVDAGVEPGPDLSGVPGRAPTAREHEAMRRLMRVAESIRSLRFETDVPFRVQDRPTITQFVRDQIDAEDLERARVFYVAVGLLPPDLAVDELIVRVLGEQIVGYYDPDRGLMVVREDVATELGGSGRGQRQLGEAEMVLVHELVHALQD
;
A
#
# COMPACT_ATOMS: atom_id res chain seq x y z
N MET A 1 -33.64 -27.14 -46.66
CA MET A 1 -32.79 -27.20 -47.87
C MET A 1 -31.44 -27.82 -47.49
N ARG A 2 -31.13 -28.99 -48.04
CA ARG A 2 -29.87 -29.75 -47.85
C ARG A 2 -29.00 -29.55 -49.09
N ARG A 3 -27.69 -29.34 -48.92
CA ARG A 3 -26.68 -29.65 -49.96
C ARG A 3 -25.41 -30.20 -49.30
N PRO A 4 -25.08 -31.48 -49.55
CA PRO A 4 -23.78 -32.09 -49.29
C PRO A 4 -23.01 -32.30 -50.61
N PHE A 5 -21.70 -32.00 -50.67
CA PHE A 5 -20.75 -32.56 -51.66
C PHE A 5 -19.33 -32.43 -51.05
N LEU A 6 -18.68 -33.51 -50.61
CA LEU A 6 -17.84 -34.50 -51.33
C LEU A 6 -16.45 -33.99 -51.76
N VAL A 7 -15.48 -34.35 -50.90
CA VAL A 7 -14.11 -34.87 -51.14
C VAL A 7 -13.38 -34.50 -52.44
N ALA A 8 -12.18 -33.92 -52.28
CA ALA A 8 -11.03 -34.24 -53.12
C ALA A 8 -9.74 -34.22 -52.30
N LEU A 9 -9.14 -35.40 -52.15
CA LEU A 9 -7.76 -35.65 -51.70
C LEU A 9 -6.81 -35.29 -52.85
N ILE A 10 -5.60 -34.77 -52.57
CA ILE A 10 -4.33 -35.20 -53.17
C ILE A 10 -3.17 -34.52 -52.42
N ALA A 11 -2.17 -35.35 -52.10
CA ALA A 11 -0.94 -35.06 -51.39
C ALA A 11 0.11 -34.35 -52.27
N LEU A 12 1.16 -33.77 -51.66
CA LEU A 12 2.53 -34.32 -51.66
C LEU A 12 3.60 -33.22 -51.37
N TRP A 13 4.30 -33.40 -50.24
CA TRP A 13 5.73 -33.13 -49.96
C TRP A 13 6.31 -31.71 -49.94
N LEU A 14 6.95 -31.37 -48.81
CA LEU A 14 8.41 -31.24 -48.70
C LEU A 14 8.83 -31.23 -47.21
N SER A 15 9.35 -32.37 -46.75
CA SER A 15 10.08 -32.49 -45.47
C SER A 15 11.43 -31.79 -45.60
N GLY A 16 11.57 -30.62 -44.96
CA GLY A 16 12.86 -29.95 -44.75
C GLY A 16 13.40 -30.25 -43.36
N CYS A 17 14.27 -31.25 -43.23
CA CYS A 17 15.11 -31.42 -42.03
C CYS A 17 16.31 -30.47 -42.12
N GLY A 18 16.21 -29.30 -41.50
CA GLY A 18 17.36 -28.43 -41.22
C GLY A 18 17.92 -28.72 -39.82
N PRO A 19 19.25 -28.72 -39.62
CA PRO A 19 19.83 -28.87 -38.29
C PRO A 19 19.48 -27.68 -37.40
N ALA A 20 18.96 -27.96 -36.20
CA ALA A 20 18.68 -26.93 -35.20
C ALA A 20 19.99 -26.27 -34.73
N PRO A 21 20.06 -24.93 -34.64
CA PRO A 21 21.21 -24.26 -34.05
C PRO A 21 21.32 -24.62 -32.55
N ARG A 22 22.56 -24.89 -32.09
CA ARG A 22 22.82 -25.15 -30.66
C ARG A 22 22.54 -23.87 -29.87
N PRO A 23 21.87 -23.94 -28.72
CA PRO A 23 21.78 -22.80 -27.82
C PRO A 23 23.18 -22.46 -27.31
N THR A 24 23.62 -21.23 -27.56
CA THR A 24 24.83 -20.66 -26.96
C THR A 24 24.57 -20.52 -25.46
N PRO A 25 25.45 -21.02 -24.57
CA PRO A 25 25.32 -20.75 -23.14
C PRO A 25 25.46 -19.25 -22.91
N THR A 26 24.39 -18.62 -22.43
CA THR A 26 24.41 -17.25 -21.91
C THR A 26 25.44 -17.20 -20.78
N PRO A 27 26.42 -16.28 -20.80
CA PRO A 27 27.29 -16.08 -19.65
C PRO A 27 26.41 -15.76 -18.44
N PRO A 28 26.76 -16.24 -17.23
CA PRO A 28 26.03 -15.86 -16.03
C PRO A 28 26.08 -14.33 -15.93
N VAL A 29 24.90 -13.72 -15.94
CA VAL A 29 24.76 -12.33 -15.49
C VAL A 29 25.18 -12.39 -14.03
N GLU A 30 26.35 -11.85 -13.72
CA GLU A 30 26.68 -11.44 -12.37
C GLU A 30 25.59 -10.47 -11.96
N VAL A 31 24.66 -10.96 -11.13
CA VAL A 31 23.70 -10.13 -10.43
C VAL A 31 24.56 -9.32 -9.48
N ASP A 32 24.87 -8.10 -9.90
CA ASP A 32 25.41 -7.08 -9.03
C ASP A 32 24.48 -7.00 -7.83
N ALA A 33 24.94 -7.50 -6.69
CA ALA A 33 24.21 -7.53 -5.43
C ALA A 33 24.21 -6.13 -4.79
N GLY A 34 23.98 -5.11 -5.60
CA GLY A 34 23.52 -3.79 -5.16
C GLY A 34 22.06 -3.88 -4.75
N VAL A 35 21.72 -4.75 -3.80
CA VAL A 35 20.51 -4.56 -3.00
C VAL A 35 20.84 -3.39 -2.11
N GLU A 36 20.42 -2.19 -2.50
CA GLU A 36 20.29 -1.07 -1.59
C GLU A 36 19.68 -1.62 -0.29
N PRO A 37 20.38 -1.52 0.87
CA PRO A 37 19.82 -1.99 2.11
C PRO A 37 18.48 -1.26 2.28
N GLY A 38 17.40 -2.04 2.49
CA GLY A 38 16.08 -1.46 2.73
C GLY A 38 16.16 -0.41 3.85
N PRO A 39 15.19 0.52 3.91
CA PRO A 39 15.29 1.68 4.79
C PRO A 39 15.60 1.26 6.22
N ASP A 40 16.54 1.95 6.86
CA ASP A 40 16.88 1.68 8.25
C ASP A 40 15.69 2.06 9.13
N LEU A 41 14.94 1.05 9.57
CA LEU A 41 13.80 1.23 10.47
C LEU A 41 14.24 1.35 11.94
N SER A 42 15.56 1.39 12.21
CA SER A 42 16.07 1.60 13.56
C SER A 42 15.65 2.99 14.06
N GLY A 43 15.03 3.02 15.25
CA GLY A 43 14.47 4.25 15.82
C GLY A 43 13.01 4.56 15.43
N VAL A 44 12.40 3.84 14.49
CA VAL A 44 10.95 3.97 14.23
C VAL A 44 10.18 3.19 15.30
N PRO A 45 9.30 3.85 16.09
CA PRO A 45 8.53 3.18 17.14
C PRO A 45 7.64 2.07 16.60
N GLY A 46 7.25 1.16 17.50
CA GLY A 46 6.37 0.04 17.19
C GLY A 46 7.09 -1.29 16.97
N ARG A 47 6.30 -2.35 16.82
CA ARG A 47 6.79 -3.71 16.58
C ARG A 47 6.94 -3.98 15.09
N ALA A 48 7.76 -4.97 14.76
CA ALA A 48 7.78 -5.52 13.41
C ALA A 48 6.46 -6.25 13.14
N PRO A 49 5.93 -6.20 11.92
CA PRO A 49 4.78 -6.98 11.52
C PRO A 49 5.10 -8.48 11.43
N THR A 50 4.05 -9.28 11.59
CA THR A 50 4.09 -10.74 11.42
C THR A 50 4.03 -11.13 9.94
N ALA A 51 4.37 -12.38 9.63
CA ALA A 51 4.28 -12.89 8.26
C ALA A 51 2.86 -12.80 7.65
N ARG A 52 1.81 -12.97 8.47
CA ARG A 52 0.41 -12.84 8.01
C ARG A 52 0.03 -11.38 7.73
N GLU A 53 0.47 -10.46 8.58
CA GLU A 53 0.29 -9.02 8.36
C GLU A 53 1.01 -8.57 7.08
N HIS A 54 2.24 -9.05 6.86
CA HIS A 54 2.98 -8.87 5.60
C HIS A 54 2.19 -9.38 4.38
N GLU A 55 1.63 -10.58 4.46
CA GLU A 55 0.85 -11.13 3.35
C GLU A 55 -0.42 -10.32 3.08
N ALA A 56 -1.09 -9.85 4.14
CA ALA A 56 -2.24 -8.97 4.02
C ALA A 56 -1.89 -7.64 3.36
N MET A 57 -0.79 -7.00 3.78
CA MET A 57 -0.29 -5.77 3.17
C MET A 57 -0.02 -5.95 1.68
N ARG A 58 0.67 -7.04 1.29
CA ARG A 58 0.90 -7.36 -0.13
C ARG A 58 -0.38 -7.55 -0.93
N ARG A 59 -1.48 -8.03 -0.32
CA ARG A 59 -2.79 -8.08 -1.01
C ARG A 59 -3.31 -6.67 -1.28
N LEU A 60 -3.21 -5.76 -0.32
CA LEU A 60 -3.64 -4.37 -0.47
C LEU A 60 -2.77 -3.61 -1.49
N MET A 61 -1.46 -3.86 -1.50
CA MET A 61 -0.55 -3.31 -2.52
C MET A 61 -1.01 -3.67 -3.94
N ARG A 62 -1.37 -4.93 -4.19
CA ARG A 62 -1.91 -5.34 -5.49
C ARG A 62 -3.22 -4.65 -5.85
N VAL A 63 -4.03 -4.30 -4.86
CA VAL A 63 -5.24 -3.50 -5.08
C VAL A 63 -4.85 -2.07 -5.48
N ALA A 64 -3.95 -1.42 -4.76
CA ALA A 64 -3.44 -0.08 -5.10
C ALA A 64 -2.84 -0.03 -6.52
N GLU A 65 -1.99 -1.01 -6.87
CA GLU A 65 -1.45 -1.20 -8.22
C GLU A 65 -2.54 -1.29 -9.28
N SER A 66 -3.58 -2.09 -9.03
CA SER A 66 -4.70 -2.27 -9.97
C SER A 66 -5.49 -0.97 -10.18
N ILE A 67 -5.68 -0.17 -9.13
CA ILE A 67 -6.40 1.11 -9.18
C ILE A 67 -5.62 2.14 -10.00
N ARG A 68 -4.29 2.20 -9.83
CA ARG A 68 -3.44 3.20 -10.49
C ARG A 68 -2.83 2.71 -11.81
N SER A 69 -2.97 1.42 -12.13
CA SER A 69 -2.28 0.79 -13.27
C SER A 69 -0.75 0.98 -13.22
N LEU A 70 -0.19 0.98 -12.01
CA LEU A 70 1.25 1.09 -11.72
C LEU A 70 1.72 -0.17 -10.99
N ARG A 71 3.03 -0.26 -10.73
CA ARG A 71 3.66 -1.35 -9.97
C ARG A 71 4.59 -0.79 -8.91
N PHE A 72 4.58 -1.39 -7.73
CA PHE A 72 5.65 -1.15 -6.77
C PHE A 72 6.93 -1.82 -7.26
N GLU A 73 8.04 -1.10 -7.17
CA GLU A 73 9.37 -1.67 -7.46
C GLU A 73 9.85 -2.56 -6.31
N THR A 74 9.50 -2.20 -5.08
CA THR A 74 9.84 -2.91 -3.85
C THR A 74 8.64 -3.00 -2.91
N ASP A 75 8.64 -3.98 -2.01
CA ASP A 75 7.65 -4.05 -0.93
C ASP A 75 7.75 -2.78 -0.05
N VAL A 76 6.61 -2.19 0.32
CA VAL A 76 6.58 -1.04 1.25
C VAL A 76 6.80 -1.56 2.67
N PRO A 77 7.89 -1.18 3.35
CA PRO A 77 8.16 -1.59 4.72
C PRO A 77 7.12 -0.98 5.65
N PHE A 78 6.74 -1.70 6.70
CA PHE A 78 5.80 -1.13 7.67
C PHE A 78 6.05 -1.53 9.11
N ARG A 79 5.57 -0.68 10.03
CA ARG A 79 5.65 -0.86 11.48
C ARG A 79 4.26 -0.88 12.08
N VAL A 80 4.08 -1.66 13.13
CA VAL A 80 2.82 -1.72 13.86
C VAL A 80 2.94 -0.94 15.16
N GLN A 81 2.10 0.08 15.33
CA GLN A 81 2.12 0.99 16.47
C GLN A 81 0.80 0.94 17.24
N ASP A 82 0.88 1.22 18.53
CA ASP A 82 -0.31 1.43 19.35
C ASP A 82 -0.93 2.80 19.06
N ARG A 83 -2.19 2.97 19.50
CA ARG A 83 -2.92 4.22 19.29
C ARG A 83 -2.22 5.43 19.93
N PRO A 84 -1.74 5.38 21.19
CA PRO A 84 -1.03 6.51 21.80
C PRO A 84 0.16 7.00 20.98
N THR A 85 0.97 6.09 20.42
CA THR A 85 2.13 6.45 19.59
C THR A 85 1.70 7.19 18.33
N ILE A 86 0.66 6.69 17.64
CA ILE A 86 0.10 7.35 16.46
C ILE A 86 -0.50 8.72 16.82
N THR A 87 -1.26 8.82 17.91
CA THR A 87 -1.84 10.09 18.37
C THR A 87 -0.77 11.13 18.68
N GLN A 88 0.36 10.71 19.26
CA GLN A 88 1.49 11.61 19.50
C GLN A 88 2.06 12.13 18.18
N PHE A 89 2.29 11.26 17.20
CA PHE A 89 2.77 11.65 15.88
C PHE A 89 1.85 12.66 15.19
N VAL A 90 0.53 12.46 15.29
CA VAL A 90 -0.48 13.40 14.75
C VAL A 90 -0.40 14.75 15.45
N ARG A 91 -0.28 14.75 16.78
CA ARG A 91 -0.12 15.98 17.56
C ARG A 91 1.13 16.75 17.12
N ASP A 92 2.23 16.04 16.84
CA ASP A 92 3.49 16.65 16.43
C ASP A 92 3.44 17.26 15.01
N GLN A 93 2.47 16.86 14.18
CA GLN A 93 2.23 17.44 12.85
C GLN A 93 1.31 18.67 12.86
N ILE A 94 0.62 18.94 13.98
CA ILE A 94 -0.27 20.10 14.06
C ILE A 94 0.56 21.36 14.24
N ASP A 95 0.51 22.25 13.26
CA ASP A 95 1.06 23.60 13.39
C ASP A 95 0.18 24.42 14.35
N ALA A 96 0.72 24.73 15.53
CA ALA A 96 0.03 25.45 16.57
C ALA A 96 -0.32 26.90 16.17
N GLU A 97 0.51 27.56 15.35
CA GLU A 97 0.27 28.94 14.91
C GLU A 97 -0.88 29.00 13.90
N ASP A 98 -0.89 28.08 12.94
CA ASP A 98 -1.97 27.99 11.96
C ASP A 98 -3.29 27.57 12.62
N LEU A 99 -3.24 26.64 13.58
CA LEU A 99 -4.42 26.25 14.35
C LEU A 99 -4.99 27.42 15.17
N GLU A 100 -4.11 28.17 15.84
CA GLU A 100 -4.49 29.35 16.61
C GLU A 100 -5.16 30.41 15.72
N ARG A 101 -4.56 30.69 14.55
CA ARG A 101 -5.11 31.64 13.57
C ARG A 101 -6.48 31.21 13.07
N ALA A 102 -6.65 29.92 12.75
CA ALA A 102 -7.93 29.36 12.32
C ALA A 102 -8.99 29.49 13.43
N ARG A 103 -8.64 29.15 14.68
CA ARG A 103 -9.57 29.26 15.82
C ARG A 103 -10.02 30.72 16.04
N VAL A 104 -9.12 31.71 16.02
CA VAL A 104 -9.51 33.12 16.17
C VAL A 104 -10.53 33.53 15.11
N PHE A 105 -10.27 33.18 13.85
CA PHE A 105 -11.18 33.47 12.74
C PHE A 105 -12.54 32.80 12.94
N TYR A 106 -12.57 31.51 13.23
CA TYR A 106 -13.81 30.74 13.38
C TYR A 106 -14.64 31.16 14.60
N VAL A 107 -14.00 31.63 15.68
CA VAL A 107 -14.70 32.26 16.81
C VAL A 107 -15.30 33.60 16.39
N ALA A 108 -14.53 34.44 15.67
CA ALA A 108 -14.99 35.76 15.25
C ALA A 108 -16.22 35.72 14.32
N VAL A 109 -16.32 34.70 13.46
CA VAL A 109 -17.49 34.50 12.58
C VAL A 109 -18.62 33.69 13.23
N GLY A 110 -18.48 33.32 14.51
CA GLY A 110 -19.51 32.60 15.27
C GLY A 110 -19.66 31.12 14.92
N LEU A 111 -18.65 30.50 14.30
CA LEU A 111 -18.65 29.08 13.96
C LEU A 111 -18.13 28.18 15.09
N LEU A 112 -17.25 28.70 15.96
CA LEU A 112 -16.73 27.98 17.13
C LEU A 112 -17.02 28.72 18.44
N PRO A 113 -17.33 28.00 19.53
CA PRO A 113 -17.33 28.58 20.87
C PRO A 113 -15.94 29.10 21.26
N PRO A 114 -15.84 30.23 21.99
CA PRO A 114 -14.54 30.82 22.37
C PRO A 114 -13.76 29.97 23.39
N ASP A 115 -14.45 29.09 24.11
CA ASP A 115 -13.91 28.20 25.14
C ASP A 115 -13.61 26.78 24.64
N LEU A 116 -13.82 26.51 23.34
CA LEU A 116 -13.52 25.22 22.75
C LEU A 116 -12.00 24.98 22.68
N ALA A 117 -11.53 23.91 23.33
CA ALA A 117 -10.18 23.39 23.17
C ALA A 117 -10.03 22.67 21.80
N VAL A 118 -9.74 23.45 20.76
CA VAL A 118 -9.70 22.96 19.36
C VAL A 118 -8.57 21.95 19.15
N ASP A 119 -7.41 22.16 19.77
CA ASP A 119 -6.26 21.27 19.72
C ASP A 119 -6.59 19.88 20.28
N GLU A 120 -7.21 19.82 21.46
CA GLU A 120 -7.65 18.57 22.08
C GLU A 120 -8.72 17.88 21.24
N LEU A 121 -9.67 18.65 20.69
CA LEU A 121 -10.72 18.13 19.83
C LEU A 121 -10.14 17.47 18.57
N ILE A 122 -9.24 18.17 17.87
CA ILE A 122 -8.61 17.66 16.65
C ILE A 122 -7.80 16.41 16.94
N VAL A 123 -6.94 16.44 17.96
CA VAL A 123 -6.10 15.28 18.31
C VAL A 123 -6.97 14.08 18.68
N ARG A 124 -8.07 14.28 19.41
CA ARG A 124 -9.02 13.22 19.75
C ARG A 124 -9.68 12.62 18.49
N VAL A 125 -10.25 13.46 17.64
CA VAL A 125 -10.98 13.00 16.44
C VAL A 125 -10.02 12.30 15.46
N LEU A 126 -8.88 12.91 15.16
CA LEU A 126 -7.89 12.32 14.26
C LEU A 126 -7.28 11.05 14.85
N GLY A 127 -6.95 11.05 16.14
CA GLY A 127 -6.40 9.87 16.83
C GLY A 127 -7.35 8.66 16.87
N GLU A 128 -8.66 8.89 16.86
CA GLU A 128 -9.68 7.83 16.74
C GLU A 128 -9.76 7.26 15.32
N GLN A 129 -9.67 8.13 14.31
CA GLN A 129 -9.90 7.79 12.90
C GLN A 129 -8.65 7.22 12.20
N ILE A 130 -7.45 7.50 12.69
CA ILE A 130 -6.23 7.04 12.03
C ILE A 130 -6.02 5.55 12.31
N VAL A 131 -6.16 4.76 11.24
CA VAL A 131 -5.91 3.31 11.19
C VAL A 131 -4.49 3.00 10.72
N GLY A 132 -3.83 3.95 10.06
CA GLY A 132 -2.47 3.92 9.57
C GLY A 132 -2.15 5.16 8.74
N TYR A 133 -0.88 5.39 8.45
CA TYR A 133 -0.40 6.48 7.59
C TYR A 133 0.88 6.06 6.86
N TYR A 134 1.13 6.64 5.69
CA TYR A 134 2.42 6.54 5.01
C TYR A 134 3.31 7.75 5.34
N ASP A 135 4.56 7.48 5.68
CA ASP A 135 5.59 8.48 5.94
C ASP A 135 6.52 8.56 4.70
N PRO A 136 6.36 9.58 3.83
CA PRO A 136 7.12 9.71 2.60
C PRO A 136 8.60 10.04 2.85
N ASP A 137 8.91 10.74 3.95
CA ASP A 137 10.30 11.09 4.30
C ASP A 137 11.13 9.84 4.60
N ARG A 138 10.49 8.80 5.13
CA ARG A 138 11.13 7.52 5.48
C ARG A 138 10.78 6.36 4.53
N GLY A 139 9.87 6.57 3.59
CA GLY A 139 9.36 5.54 2.70
C GLY A 139 8.73 4.35 3.43
N LEU A 140 8.03 4.58 4.56
CA LEU A 140 7.49 3.52 5.40
C LEU A 140 6.02 3.72 5.73
N MET A 141 5.30 2.62 5.88
CA MET A 141 3.92 2.62 6.33
C MET A 141 3.86 2.37 7.85
N VAL A 142 2.97 3.04 8.56
CA VAL A 142 2.62 2.74 9.94
C VAL A 142 1.18 2.26 10.00
N VAL A 143 0.94 1.15 10.67
CA VAL A 143 -0.40 0.55 10.82
C VAL A 143 -0.72 0.43 12.31
N ARG A 144 -1.95 0.77 12.69
CA ARG A 144 -2.41 0.63 14.07
C ARG A 144 -2.55 -0.85 14.46
N GLU A 145 -2.24 -1.18 15.71
CA GLU A 145 -2.13 -2.57 16.15
C GLU A 145 -3.43 -3.40 16.05
N ASP A 146 -4.57 -2.83 16.38
CA ASP A 146 -5.89 -3.47 16.21
C ASP A 146 -6.16 -3.79 14.74
N VAL A 147 -5.84 -2.86 13.84
CA VAL A 147 -6.00 -2.98 12.39
C VAL A 147 -5.05 -4.03 11.82
N ALA A 148 -3.78 -4.01 12.22
CA ALA A 148 -2.80 -5.01 11.80
C ALA A 148 -3.22 -6.42 12.23
N THR A 149 -3.71 -6.56 13.47
CA THR A 149 -4.23 -7.84 13.99
C THR A 149 -5.42 -8.32 13.17
N GLU A 150 -6.35 -7.44 12.81
CA GLU A 150 -7.52 -7.76 11.98
C GLU A 150 -7.11 -8.19 10.56
N LEU A 151 -6.16 -7.47 9.93
CA LEU A 151 -5.61 -7.82 8.62
C LEU A 151 -4.94 -9.19 8.58
N GLY A 152 -4.21 -9.52 9.65
CA GLY A 152 -3.51 -10.80 9.82
C GLY A 152 -4.42 -11.96 10.22
N GLY A 153 -5.64 -11.66 10.69
CA GLY A 153 -6.68 -12.63 11.04
C GLY A 153 -7.41 -13.16 9.81
N SER A 154 -7.41 -14.47 9.62
CA SER A 154 -8.15 -15.12 8.53
C SER A 154 -9.66 -14.88 8.68
N GLY A 155 -10.31 -14.24 7.70
CA GLY A 155 -11.70 -14.60 7.38
C GLY A 155 -12.77 -13.51 7.21
N ARG A 156 -12.52 -12.42 6.48
CA ARG A 156 -13.62 -11.80 5.70
C ARG A 156 -13.37 -12.04 4.22
N GLY A 157 -14.29 -12.79 3.61
CA GLY A 157 -14.18 -13.25 2.23
C GLY A 157 -14.06 -12.08 1.26
N GLN A 158 -12.84 -11.84 0.78
CA GLN A 158 -12.35 -11.52 -0.58
C GLN A 158 -13.21 -10.70 -1.58
N ARG A 159 -14.35 -10.12 -1.23
CA ARG A 159 -15.18 -9.37 -2.19
C ARG A 159 -15.36 -7.89 -1.86
N GLN A 160 -15.09 -7.46 -0.64
CA GLN A 160 -15.19 -6.04 -0.28
C GLN A 160 -14.13 -5.70 0.77
N LEU A 161 -13.40 -4.60 0.53
CA LEU A 161 -12.51 -4.00 1.52
C LEU A 161 -13.37 -3.44 2.67
N GLY A 162 -12.97 -3.67 3.91
CA GLY A 162 -13.50 -2.91 5.03
C GLY A 162 -12.95 -1.48 5.01
N GLU A 163 -13.46 -0.65 5.92
CA GLU A 163 -13.09 0.76 6.02
C GLU A 163 -11.59 0.94 6.26
N ALA A 164 -11.01 0.12 7.15
CA ALA A 164 -9.58 0.15 7.41
C ALA A 164 -8.75 -0.24 6.18
N GLU A 165 -9.12 -1.29 5.45
CA GLU A 165 -8.39 -1.66 4.24
C GLU A 165 -8.50 -0.62 3.12
N MET A 166 -9.64 0.07 3.00
CA MET A 166 -9.78 1.18 2.05
C MET A 166 -8.85 2.34 2.37
N VAL A 167 -8.73 2.72 3.64
CA VAL A 167 -7.78 3.76 4.06
C VAL A 167 -6.35 3.30 3.80
N LEU A 168 -5.98 2.07 4.17
CA LEU A 168 -4.64 1.58 3.90
C LEU A 168 -4.32 1.50 2.40
N VAL A 169 -5.30 1.20 1.54
CA VAL A 169 -5.13 1.29 0.09
C VAL A 169 -4.93 2.74 -0.36
N HIS A 170 -5.61 3.71 0.25
CA HIS A 170 -5.36 5.14 -0.02
C HIS A 170 -3.93 5.53 0.33
N GLU A 171 -3.43 5.11 1.49
CA GLU A 171 -2.05 5.38 1.91
C GLU A 171 -1.02 4.68 1.02
N LEU A 172 -1.27 3.43 0.63
CA LEU A 172 -0.43 2.71 -0.33
C LEU A 172 -0.43 3.35 -1.70
N VAL A 173 -1.50 4.05 -2.08
CA VAL A 173 -1.50 4.81 -3.33
C VAL A 173 -0.56 6.01 -3.24
N HIS A 174 -0.41 6.66 -2.09
CA HIS A 174 0.65 7.66 -1.90
C HIS A 174 2.02 7.00 -2.05
N ALA A 175 2.26 5.89 -1.35
CA ALA A 175 3.51 5.14 -1.45
C ALA A 175 3.85 4.63 -2.86
N LEU A 176 2.85 4.39 -3.72
CA LEU A 176 3.03 3.94 -5.10
C LEU A 176 3.41 5.08 -6.05
N GLN A 177 3.18 6.32 -5.64
CA GLN A 177 3.38 7.51 -6.46
C GLN A 177 4.57 8.38 -6.02
N ASP A 178 5.21 8.00 -4.92
CA ASP A 178 6.54 8.46 -4.53
C ASP A 178 7.60 7.92 -5.49
#